data_AF-A0A1C5W3C8-F1
#
_entry.id   AF-A0A1C5W3C8-F1
#
_cell.length_a   1.000
_cell.length_b   1.000
_cell.length_c   1.000
_cell.angle_alpha   90.00
_cell.angle_beta   90.00
_cell.angle_gamma   90.00
#
_symmetry.space_group_name_H-M   'P 1'
#
loop_
_entity.id
_entity.type
_entity.pdbx_description
1 polymer ?
#
loop_
_entity_poly.entity_id
_entity_poly.type
_entity_poly.pdbx_seq_one_letter_code
_entity_poly.pdbx_strand_id
1 'polypeptide(L)'
;MKLSDIHKDCQRKLASAMRETYSDAGSIIDYSFATFYGQGNPKRPRTGTLKGSKKVDPPRISGDTAYLKAGYEGDQISYPDGTFSGAEVLGATMTGTYGVVGNPSYDEEAFRLIIETAKANFASQFGK
;
A
#
# COMPACT_ATOMS: atom_id res chain seq x y z
N MET A 1 12.97 21.16 30.87
CA MET A 1 13.11 20.38 29.63
C MET A 1 14.00 21.16 28.68
N LYS A 2 15.08 20.57 28.15
CA LYS A 2 15.97 21.26 27.19
C LYS A 2 15.46 21.08 25.77
N LEU A 3 15.78 22.03 24.88
CA LEU A 3 15.45 21.93 23.46
C LEU A 3 15.98 20.63 22.83
N SER A 4 17.16 20.17 23.25
CA SER A 4 17.74 18.90 22.82
C SER A 4 16.89 17.68 23.19
N ASP A 5 16.19 17.73 24.32
CA ASP A 5 15.37 16.62 24.80
C ASP A 5 14.04 16.57 24.03
N ILE A 6 13.46 17.75 23.74
CA ILE A 6 12.30 17.89 22.85
C ILE A 6 12.63 17.38 21.45
N HIS A 7 13.78 17.78 20.92
CA HIS A 7 14.25 17.37 19.59
C HIS A 7 14.33 15.84 19.50
N LYS A 8 15.00 15.20 20.46
CA LYS A 8 15.12 13.73 20.52
C LYS A 8 13.77 13.04 20.68
N ASP A 9 12.86 13.63 21.46
CA ASP A 9 11.50 13.10 21.63
C ASP A 9 10.72 13.13 20.31
N CYS A 10 10.77 14.25 19.58
CA CYS A 10 10.15 14.38 18.27
C CYS A 10 10.72 13.38 17.25
N GLN A 11 12.04 13.18 17.22
CA GLN A 11 12.67 12.20 16.34
C GLN A 11 12.23 10.76 16.65
N ARG A 12 12.13 10.43 17.94
CA ARG A 12 11.65 9.13 18.40
C ARG A 12 10.18 8.89 18.00
N LYS A 13 9.32 9.88 18.22
CA LYS A 13 7.89 9.84 17.85
C LYS A 13 7.69 9.72 16.34
N LEU A 14 8.43 10.50 15.55
CA LEU A 14 8.46 10.43 14.09
C LEU A 14 8.84 9.02 13.62
N ALA A 15 9.91 8.46 14.19
CA ALA A 15 10.38 7.13 13.84
C ALA A 15 9.37 6.03 14.23
N SER A 16 8.68 6.15 15.37
CA SER A 16 7.65 5.20 15.79
C SER A 16 6.45 5.22 14.85
N ALA A 17 5.87 6.40 14.62
CA ALA A 17 4.70 6.57 13.75
C ALA A 17 4.97 6.04 12.34
N MET A 18 6.16 6.29 11.79
CA MET A 18 6.51 5.83 10.46
C MET A 18 6.70 4.30 10.39
N ARG A 19 7.27 3.67 11.41
CA ARG A 19 7.43 2.21 11.47
C ARG A 19 6.08 1.49 11.63
N GLU A 20 5.18 2.04 12.43
CA GLU A 20 3.80 1.58 12.56
C GLU A 20 3.09 1.67 11.20
N THR A 21 3.16 2.84 10.56
CA THR A 21 2.56 3.06 9.23
C THR A 21 3.12 2.10 8.17
N TYR A 22 4.42 1.79 8.20
CA TYR A 22 5.03 0.78 7.32
C TYR A 22 4.42 -0.62 7.51
N SER A 23 4.28 -1.05 8.77
CA SER A 23 3.68 -2.35 9.10
C SER A 23 2.22 -2.41 8.65
N ASP A 24 1.46 -1.35 8.92
CA ASP A 24 0.05 -1.27 8.56
C ASP A 24 -0.14 -1.23 7.04
N ALA A 25 0.65 -0.44 6.33
CA ALA A 25 0.60 -0.39 4.86
C ALA A 25 0.85 -1.75 4.21
N GLY A 26 1.78 -2.54 4.77
CA GLY A 26 1.99 -3.92 4.36
C GLY A 26 0.74 -4.78 4.50
N SER A 27 0.03 -4.66 5.61
CA SER A 27 -1.18 -5.44 5.89
C SER A 27 -2.38 -4.98 5.08
N ILE A 28 -2.53 -3.67 4.87
CA ILE A 28 -3.59 -3.07 4.05
C ILE A 28 -3.47 -3.53 2.59
N ILE A 29 -2.25 -3.55 2.05
CA ILE A 29 -2.01 -4.06 0.69
C ILE A 29 -2.32 -5.56 0.59
N ASP A 30 -1.98 -6.37 1.61
CA ASP A 30 -2.36 -7.79 1.61
C ASP A 30 -3.88 -7.98 1.62
N TYR A 31 -4.59 -7.17 2.41
CA TYR A 31 -6.05 -7.17 2.46
C TYR A 31 -6.68 -6.72 1.13
N SER A 32 -6.08 -5.73 0.47
CA SER A 32 -6.46 -5.29 -0.87
C SER A 32 -6.39 -6.43 -1.88
N PHE A 33 -5.29 -7.19 -1.89
CA PHE A 33 -5.19 -8.37 -2.75
C PHE A 33 -6.20 -9.46 -2.40
N ALA A 34 -6.41 -9.74 -1.10
CA ALA A 34 -7.42 -10.70 -0.68
C ALA A 34 -8.83 -10.28 -1.16
N THR A 35 -9.13 -8.98 -1.09
CA THR A 35 -10.37 -8.40 -1.60
C THR A 35 -10.48 -8.58 -3.11
N PHE A 36 -9.42 -8.31 -3.88
CA PHE A 36 -9.40 -8.56 -5.32
C PHE A 36 -9.68 -10.02 -5.68
N TYR A 37 -8.98 -10.98 -5.06
CA TYR A 37 -9.17 -12.40 -5.36
C TYR A 37 -10.49 -12.97 -4.82
N GLY A 38 -11.03 -12.40 -3.75
CA GLY A 38 -12.33 -12.76 -3.19
C GLY A 38 -13.51 -12.42 -4.11
N GLN A 39 -13.31 -11.54 -5.10
CA GLN A 39 -14.33 -11.17 -6.09
C GLN A 39 -14.51 -12.24 -7.18
N GLY A 40 -13.67 -13.26 -7.18
CA GLY A 40 -13.76 -14.42 -8.07
C GLY A 40 -12.67 -14.44 -9.13
N ASN A 41 -12.75 -15.46 -9.97
CA ASN A 41 -11.79 -15.65 -11.05
C ASN A 41 -12.36 -15.10 -12.37
N PRO A 42 -11.52 -14.46 -13.21
CA PRO A 42 -11.93 -14.08 -14.54
C PRO A 42 -12.23 -15.34 -15.37
N LYS A 43 -13.08 -15.19 -16.39
CA LYS A 43 -13.39 -16.27 -17.33
C LYS A 43 -12.16 -16.79 -18.07
N ARG A 44 -11.14 -15.95 -18.21
CA ARG A 44 -9.88 -16.27 -18.87
C ARG A 44 -8.85 -16.76 -17.84
N PRO A 45 -8.20 -17.92 -18.05
CA PRO A 45 -7.21 -18.43 -17.11
C PRO A 45 -5.98 -17.51 -17.07
N ARG A 46 -5.60 -17.09 -15.86
CA ARG A 46 -4.39 -16.31 -15.59
C ARG A 46 -3.18 -17.25 -15.48
N THR A 47 -2.04 -16.83 -16.00
CA THR A 47 -0.74 -17.51 -15.84
C THR A 47 0.14 -16.82 -14.78
N GLY A 48 -0.24 -15.62 -14.31
CA GLY A 48 0.44 -14.87 -13.23
C GLY A 48 -0.51 -14.30 -12.17
N THR A 49 0.03 -13.82 -11.05
CA THR A 49 -0.76 -13.27 -9.92
C THR A 49 -0.26 -11.89 -9.48
N LEU A 50 -1.19 -11.02 -9.09
CA LEU A 50 -0.94 -9.74 -8.42
C LEU A 50 -0.22 -9.85 -7.06
N LYS A 51 -0.10 -11.02 -6.42
CA LYS A 51 0.55 -11.04 -5.08
C LYS A 51 2.02 -10.60 -5.14
N GLY A 52 2.65 -10.72 -6.32
CA GLY A 52 3.99 -10.22 -6.59
C GLY A 52 4.11 -8.68 -6.70
N SER A 53 3.01 -7.91 -6.73
CA SER A 53 3.11 -6.43 -6.80
C SER A 53 3.52 -5.74 -5.55
N LYS A 54 3.31 -6.40 -4.41
CA LYS A 54 3.41 -5.75 -3.12
C LYS A 54 4.73 -5.01 -3.03
N LYS A 55 4.67 -3.69 -3.00
CA LYS A 55 5.85 -2.84 -2.90
C LYS A 55 5.67 -1.90 -1.74
N VAL A 56 6.19 -2.31 -0.60
CA VAL A 56 6.28 -1.47 0.60
C VAL A 56 7.75 -1.39 0.96
N ASP A 57 8.38 -0.27 0.60
CA ASP A 57 9.79 -0.08 0.90
C ASP A 57 9.95 0.28 2.37
N PRO A 58 10.99 -0.24 3.06
CA PRO A 58 11.31 0.19 4.42
C PRO A 58 11.41 1.72 4.49
N PRO A 59 10.87 2.34 5.56
CA PRO A 59 10.84 3.78 5.64
C PRO A 59 12.24 4.36 5.77
N ARG A 60 12.48 5.47 5.09
CA ARG A 60 13.70 6.27 5.25
C ARG A 60 13.46 7.28 6.34
N ILE A 61 14.15 7.14 7.47
CA ILE A 61 14.02 8.02 8.63
C ILE A 61 15.39 8.65 8.88
N SER A 62 15.49 9.97 8.80
CA SER A 62 16.75 10.70 8.98
C SER A 62 16.48 12.04 9.64
N GLY A 63 17.08 12.23 10.82
CA GLY A 63 16.89 13.44 11.62
C GLY A 63 15.41 13.73 11.79
N ASP A 64 14.97 14.84 11.21
CA ASP A 64 13.63 15.39 11.40
C ASP A 64 12.70 15.08 10.21
N THR A 65 13.12 14.16 9.34
CA THR A 65 12.39 13.76 8.14
C THR A 65 12.15 12.25 8.11
N ALA A 66 10.99 11.86 7.62
CA ALA A 66 10.65 10.47 7.37
C ALA A 66 9.86 10.34 6.07
N TYR A 67 10.12 9.27 5.32
CA TYR A 67 9.48 8.98 4.04
C TYR A 67 9.16 7.48 3.92
N LEU A 68 7.99 7.17 3.39
CA LEU A 68 7.52 5.81 3.09
C LEU A 68 6.97 5.77 1.67
N LYS A 69 7.40 4.77 0.90
CA LYS A 69 6.80 4.41 -0.40
C LYS A 69 6.05 3.09 -0.22
N ALA A 70 4.74 3.12 -0.43
CA ALA A 70 3.88 1.95 -0.36
C ALA A 70 2.93 1.93 -1.55
N GLY A 71 2.77 0.76 -2.16
CA GLY A 71 1.84 0.52 -3.25
C GLY A 71 2.17 -0.74 -4.04
N TYR A 72 2.07 -0.64 -5.36
CA TYR A 72 2.20 -1.76 -6.29
C TYR A 72 3.25 -1.43 -7.36
N GLU A 73 4.22 -2.31 -7.62
CA GLU A 73 5.27 -2.10 -8.64
C GLU A 73 5.62 -3.42 -9.37
N GLY A 74 5.72 -3.42 -10.70
CA GLY A 74 6.12 -4.56 -11.55
C GLY A 74 5.04 -5.19 -12.48
N ASP A 75 5.43 -6.26 -13.20
CA ASP A 75 4.66 -7.01 -14.21
C ASP A 75 4.01 -8.28 -13.63
N GLN A 76 2.66 -8.43 -13.70
CA GLN A 76 1.95 -9.20 -12.66
C GLN A 76 0.69 -9.99 -13.03
N ILE A 77 -0.09 -9.62 -14.05
CA ILE A 77 -1.06 -10.58 -14.60
C ILE A 77 -0.62 -10.92 -16.00
N SER A 78 -0.23 -12.17 -16.15
CA SER A 78 0.01 -12.77 -17.45
C SER A 78 -1.20 -13.57 -17.88
N TYR A 79 -1.48 -13.48 -19.17
CA TYR A 79 -2.35 -14.37 -19.91
C TYR A 79 -1.49 -15.09 -20.97
N PRO A 80 -2.01 -16.13 -21.64
CA PRO A 80 -1.24 -16.85 -22.65
C PRO A 80 -0.73 -15.99 -23.83
N ASP A 81 -1.29 -14.79 -24.02
CA ASP A 81 -0.98 -13.86 -25.11
C ASP A 81 -0.21 -12.59 -24.69
N GLY A 82 0.11 -12.43 -23.41
CA GLY A 82 0.85 -11.25 -22.94
C GLY A 82 0.90 -11.08 -21.42
N THR A 83 1.76 -10.17 -20.98
CA THR A 83 1.92 -9.79 -19.57
C THR A 83 1.55 -8.32 -19.39
N PHE A 84 0.81 -8.02 -18.34
CA PHE A 84 0.42 -6.66 -17.95
C PHE A 84 1.04 -6.29 -16.60
N SER A 85 1.43 -5.03 -16.46
CA SER A 85 1.85 -4.46 -15.18
C SER A 85 0.72 -4.45 -14.16
N GLY A 86 1.06 -4.48 -12.87
CA GLY A 86 0.10 -4.32 -11.78
C GLY A 86 -0.74 -3.06 -11.94
N ALA A 87 -0.09 -1.96 -12.33
CA ALA A 87 -0.76 -0.68 -12.60
C ALA A 87 -1.73 -0.76 -13.79
N GLU A 88 -1.36 -1.45 -14.88
CA GLU A 88 -2.25 -1.65 -16.03
C GLU A 88 -3.44 -2.55 -15.70
N VAL A 89 -3.23 -3.59 -14.89
CA VAL A 89 -4.31 -4.48 -14.43
C VAL A 89 -5.27 -3.75 -13.50
N LEU A 90 -4.73 -2.95 -12.57
CA LEU A 90 -5.51 -2.10 -11.68
C LEU A 90 -6.33 -1.10 -12.50
N GLY A 91 -5.70 -0.38 -13.44
CA GLY A 91 -6.38 0.54 -14.35
C GLY A 91 -7.42 -0.13 -15.26
N ALA A 92 -7.15 -1.35 -15.73
CA ALA A 92 -8.11 -2.14 -16.50
C ALA A 92 -9.31 -2.57 -15.64
N THR A 93 -9.07 -2.90 -14.35
CA THR A 93 -10.14 -3.18 -13.38
C THR A 93 -10.97 -1.92 -13.13
N MET A 94 -10.32 -0.75 -12.96
CA MET A 94 -10.96 0.56 -12.80
C MET A 94 -11.84 0.98 -13.97
N THR A 95 -11.47 0.58 -15.19
CA THR A 95 -12.21 0.93 -16.41
C THR A 95 -13.17 -0.16 -16.89
N GLY A 96 -13.20 -1.33 -16.22
CA GLY A 96 -14.01 -2.49 -16.65
C GLY A 96 -13.54 -3.13 -17.96
N THR A 97 -12.33 -2.81 -18.41
CA THR A 97 -11.77 -3.29 -19.68
C THR A 97 -11.08 -4.65 -19.45
N TYR A 98 -11.16 -5.57 -20.43
CA TYR A 98 -10.55 -6.92 -20.40
C TYR A 98 -11.23 -8.00 -19.55
N GLY A 99 -12.52 -7.85 -19.20
CA GLY A 99 -13.29 -8.92 -18.56
C GLY A 99 -12.83 -9.26 -17.14
N VAL A 100 -12.23 -8.28 -16.46
CA VAL A 100 -11.89 -8.37 -15.04
C VAL A 100 -13.18 -8.27 -14.23
N VAL A 101 -13.44 -9.29 -13.41
CA VAL A 101 -14.60 -9.34 -12.51
C VAL A 101 -14.23 -8.60 -11.23
N GLY A 102 -15.00 -7.57 -10.85
CA GLY A 102 -14.82 -6.95 -9.55
C GLY A 102 -15.18 -5.46 -9.42
N ASN A 103 -15.36 -5.02 -8.17
CA ASN A 103 -15.39 -3.62 -7.76
C ASN A 103 -13.98 -3.02 -7.85
N PRO A 104 -13.76 -1.99 -8.68
CA PRO A 104 -12.46 -1.38 -8.84
C PRO A 104 -11.94 -0.62 -7.62
N SER A 105 -12.79 -0.20 -6.69
CA SER A 105 -12.40 0.69 -5.59
C SER A 105 -11.45 0.07 -4.56
N TYR A 106 -11.13 -1.22 -4.64
CA TYR A 106 -10.32 -1.91 -3.63
C TYR A 106 -8.91 -1.31 -3.46
N ASP A 107 -8.33 -0.75 -4.52
CA ASP A 107 -7.01 -0.13 -4.51
C ASP A 107 -7.04 1.33 -4.03
N GLU A 108 -8.02 2.11 -4.49
CA GLU A 108 -8.30 3.46 -3.98
C GLU A 108 -8.57 3.43 -2.48
N GLU A 109 -9.37 2.45 -2.02
CA GLU A 109 -9.66 2.24 -0.61
C GLU A 109 -8.42 1.82 0.17
N ALA A 110 -7.55 0.99 -0.39
CA ALA A 110 -6.28 0.64 0.24
C ALA A 110 -5.38 1.87 0.43
N PHE A 111 -5.24 2.72 -0.59
CA PHE A 111 -4.43 3.94 -0.49
C PHE A 111 -5.03 4.96 0.48
N ARG A 112 -6.35 5.13 0.45
CA ARG A 112 -7.06 5.96 1.43
C ARG A 112 -6.81 5.46 2.85
N LEU A 113 -6.90 4.16 3.08
CA LEU A 113 -6.70 3.56 4.40
C LEU A 113 -5.24 3.69 4.87
N ILE A 114 -4.25 3.59 3.98
CA ILE A 114 -2.85 3.86 4.31
C ILE A 114 -2.67 5.31 4.80
N ILE A 115 -3.28 6.28 4.12
CA ILE A 115 -3.22 7.69 4.49
C ILE A 115 -3.89 7.94 5.84
N GLU A 116 -5.09 7.40 6.06
CA GLU A 116 -5.82 7.55 7.32
C GLU A 116 -5.09 6.88 8.49
N THR A 117 -4.49 5.72 8.25
CA THR A 117 -3.67 5.02 9.26
C THR A 117 -2.40 5.80 9.58
N ALA A 118 -1.75 6.39 8.59
CA ALA A 118 -0.62 7.29 8.82
C ALA A 118 -1.05 8.47 9.72
N LYS A 119 -2.16 9.14 9.42
CA LYS A 119 -2.68 10.23 10.26
C LYS A 119 -2.93 9.76 11.70
N ALA A 120 -3.56 8.60 11.87
CA ALA A 120 -3.85 8.03 13.18
C ALA A 120 -2.56 7.70 13.97
N ASN A 121 -1.58 7.07 13.32
CA ASN A 121 -0.30 6.73 13.94
C ASN A 121 0.46 7.98 14.37
N PHE A 122 0.52 9.00 13.51
CA PHE A 122 1.13 10.29 13.87
C PHE A 122 0.36 11.00 14.99
N ALA A 123 -0.97 11.02 14.95
CA ALA A 123 -1.78 11.60 16.02
C ALA A 123 -1.58 10.86 17.36
N SER A 124 -1.40 9.54 17.35
CA SER A 124 -1.16 8.76 18.56
C SER A 124 0.16 9.12 19.27
N GLN A 125 1.17 9.50 18.48
CA GLN A 125 2.51 9.85 18.97
C GLN A 125 2.63 11.34 19.35
N PHE A 126 1.95 12.23 18.61
CA PHE A 126 2.08 13.69 18.75
C PHE A 126 0.86 14.40 19.35
N GLY A 127 -0.31 13.77 19.39
CA GLY A 127 -1.58 14.36 19.84
C GLY A 127 -1.83 14.30 21.35
N LYS A 128 -0.78 14.14 22.16
CA LYS A 128 -0.83 14.17 23.63
C LYS A 128 0.04 15.30 24.16
#